data_AF-A0A2A3H064-F1
#
_entry.id   AF-A0A2A3H064-F1
#
_cell.length_a   1.000
_cell.length_b   1.000
_cell.length_c   1.000
_cell.angle_alpha   90.00
_cell.angle_beta   90.00
_cell.angle_gamma   90.00
#
_symmetry.space_group_name_H-M   'P 1'
#
loop_
_entity.id
_entity.type
_entity.pdbx_description
1 polymer ?
#
loop_
_entity_poly.entity_id
_entity_poly.type
_entity_poly.pdbx_seq_one_letter_code
_entity_poly.pdbx_strand_id
1 'polypeptide(L)'
;MFLRSTCSRLGIAVAAASLFALAGAGPALADEAMTSGLDVGLSQEADATFDTGIGRSIGFDDEFGFGFSGIDAGFVTRGRVDAPRGLALRSDPFRGGRLIRIARHGEPVGIFCRTNGEPVDGDTIWYLLADGTWSWAPARSIETFGVTPPWC
;
A
#
# COMPACT_ATOMS: atom_id res chain seq x y z
N MET A 1 -0.51 40.22 -8.53
CA MET A 1 0.81 40.38 -7.90
C MET A 1 1.29 38.99 -7.51
N PHE A 2 2.12 38.35 -8.35
CA PHE A 2 2.55 36.97 -8.17
C PHE A 2 3.71 36.90 -7.17
N LEU A 3 3.51 36.23 -6.04
CA LEU A 3 4.59 35.99 -5.08
C LEU A 3 5.31 34.67 -5.40
N ARG A 4 6.37 34.82 -6.20
CA ARG A 4 7.69 34.17 -6.13
C ARG A 4 7.78 32.82 -5.39
N SER A 5 8.00 31.81 -6.22
CA SER A 5 8.53 30.48 -5.96
C SER A 5 9.84 30.50 -5.15
N THR A 6 9.92 29.72 -4.07
CA THR A 6 11.18 29.44 -3.36
C THR A 6 11.47 27.95 -3.48
N CYS A 7 12.31 27.63 -4.46
CA CYS A 7 12.84 26.29 -4.71
C CYS A 7 13.85 25.95 -3.60
N SER A 8 13.51 25.03 -2.69
CA SER A 8 14.47 24.54 -1.69
C SER A 8 15.12 23.25 -2.21
N ARG A 9 16.35 23.38 -2.69
CA ARG A 9 17.25 22.27 -3.03
C ARG A 9 18.10 21.95 -1.79
N LEU A 10 17.90 20.77 -1.22
CA LEU A 10 18.80 20.09 -0.27
C LEU A 10 18.87 18.66 -0.82
N GLY A 11 19.98 18.09 -1.30
CA GLY A 11 21.36 18.11 -0.81
C GLY A 11 21.75 16.63 -0.77
N ILE A 12 22.32 16.11 -1.86
CA ILE A 12 22.66 14.68 -2.03
C ILE A 12 23.83 14.35 -1.10
N ALA A 13 23.65 13.38 -0.20
CA ALA A 13 24.73 12.80 0.59
C ALA A 13 25.22 11.52 -0.10
N VAL A 14 26.46 11.55 -0.60
CA VAL A 14 27.20 10.36 -1.06
C VAL A 14 27.88 9.77 0.16
N ALA A 15 27.52 8.54 0.54
CA ALA A 15 28.29 7.74 1.49
C ALA A 15 29.10 6.70 0.71
N ALA A 16 30.42 6.74 0.90
CA ALA A 16 31.40 5.88 0.23
C ALA A 16 32.03 4.88 1.22
N ALA A 17 32.51 3.77 0.64
CA ALA A 17 33.45 2.77 1.17
C ALA A 17 32.86 1.74 2.17
N SER A 18 33.26 0.46 2.16
CA SER A 18 34.55 -0.13 1.81
C SER A 18 34.43 -1.64 1.51
N LEU A 19 35.15 -2.14 0.50
CA LEU A 19 35.34 -3.58 0.23
C LEU A 19 36.33 -4.20 1.23
N PHE A 20 35.99 -5.36 1.79
CA PHE A 20 36.95 -6.25 2.44
C PHE A 20 36.99 -7.57 1.66
N ALA A 21 38.14 -7.85 1.04
CA ALA A 21 38.47 -9.15 0.48
C ALA A 21 39.40 -9.87 1.47
N LEU A 22 38.97 -11.02 2.00
CA LEU A 22 39.87 -11.97 2.66
C LEU A 22 39.89 -13.28 1.87
N ALA A 23 41.06 -13.58 1.32
CA ALA A 23 41.42 -14.88 0.79
C ALA A 23 42.05 -15.73 1.91
N GLY A 24 41.62 -16.98 2.03
CA GLY A 24 42.25 -17.97 2.90
C GLY A 24 41.91 -19.38 2.44
N ALA A 25 42.93 -20.15 2.09
CA ALA A 25 42.87 -21.56 1.69
C ALA A 25 43.55 -22.44 2.76
N GLY A 26 42.94 -23.59 3.10
CA GLY A 26 43.53 -24.64 3.96
C GLY A 26 42.53 -25.77 4.30
N PRO A 27 42.87 -27.09 4.19
CA PRO A 27 41.89 -28.20 4.17
C PRO A 27 41.89 -29.15 5.41
N ALA A 28 40.82 -29.98 5.51
CA ALA A 28 40.69 -31.34 6.13
C ALA A 28 40.75 -31.45 7.69
N LEU A 29 39.94 -32.21 8.47
CA LEU A 29 39.08 -33.41 8.35
C LEU A 29 38.00 -33.50 9.50
N ALA A 30 36.84 -34.12 9.19
CA ALA A 30 35.87 -34.92 10.00
C ALA A 30 35.21 -34.31 11.29
N ASP A 31 33.94 -34.54 11.69
CA ASP A 31 32.96 -35.61 11.43
C ASP A 31 31.53 -35.13 11.88
N GLU A 32 30.50 -35.65 11.20
CA GLU A 32 29.07 -35.84 11.54
C GLU A 32 28.01 -34.73 11.74
N ALA A 33 26.96 -34.94 10.92
CA ALA A 33 25.53 -34.84 11.21
C ALA A 33 24.83 -33.48 11.09
N MET A 34 24.31 -33.19 9.89
CA MET A 34 22.92 -33.49 9.55
C MET A 34 22.70 -33.31 8.04
N THR A 35 22.12 -34.35 7.45
CA THR A 35 21.59 -34.40 6.11
C THR A 35 20.40 -33.46 5.95
N SER A 36 20.39 -32.68 4.87
CA SER A 36 19.21 -32.44 4.02
C SER A 36 19.66 -31.62 2.82
N GLY A 37 20.04 -32.34 1.76
CA GLY A 37 19.93 -31.79 0.42
C GLY A 37 18.44 -31.62 0.09
N LEU A 38 18.10 -30.45 -0.42
CA LEU A 38 16.94 -30.26 -1.28
C LEU A 38 17.34 -29.31 -2.40
N ASP A 39 17.74 -29.93 -3.49
CA ASP A 39 17.64 -29.37 -4.83
C ASP A 39 16.15 -29.11 -5.07
N VAL A 40 15.75 -27.84 -5.13
CA VAL A 40 14.42 -27.49 -5.63
C VAL A 40 14.57 -26.37 -6.65
N GLY A 41 14.57 -26.75 -7.92
CA GLY A 41 14.13 -25.84 -8.96
C GLY A 41 12.68 -25.48 -8.68
N LEU A 42 12.41 -24.22 -8.34
CA LEU A 42 11.07 -23.67 -8.31
C LEU A 42 10.97 -22.54 -9.32
N SER A 43 10.56 -22.94 -10.52
CA SER A 43 9.50 -22.25 -11.25
C SER A 43 8.43 -21.80 -10.25
N GLN A 44 8.13 -20.50 -10.24
CA GLN A 44 6.82 -19.93 -9.91
C GLN A 44 6.06 -20.54 -8.71
N GLU A 45 6.32 -20.06 -7.49
CA GLU A 45 5.28 -19.95 -6.45
C GLU A 45 5.82 -19.18 -5.24
N ALA A 46 5.31 -17.97 -5.04
CA ALA A 46 5.71 -17.10 -3.94
C ALA A 46 4.85 -17.42 -2.70
N ASP A 47 5.41 -18.20 -1.78
CA ASP A 47 4.94 -18.30 -0.39
C ASP A 47 5.70 -17.25 0.44
N ALA A 48 4.99 -16.24 0.92
CA ALA A 48 5.51 -15.28 1.88
C ALA A 48 4.82 -15.50 3.23
N THR A 49 5.28 -16.50 3.97
CA THR A 49 5.00 -16.62 5.41
C THR A 49 5.80 -15.53 6.16
N PHE A 50 5.12 -14.46 6.59
CA PHE A 50 5.68 -13.43 7.48
C PHE A 50 5.06 -13.58 8.88
N ASP A 51 5.86 -14.14 9.80
CA ASP A 51 5.54 -14.26 11.22
C ASP A 51 5.59 -12.87 11.88
N THR A 52 4.43 -12.30 12.21
CA THR A 52 4.32 -11.17 13.14
C THR A 52 3.25 -11.53 14.16
N GLY A 53 3.68 -11.79 15.39
CA GLY A 53 2.86 -12.21 16.52
C GLY A 53 1.87 -11.14 17.02
N ILE A 54 0.86 -10.81 16.20
CA ILE A 54 -0.37 -10.12 16.61
C ILE A 54 -1.57 -10.95 16.12
N GLY A 55 -1.98 -11.88 16.97
CA GLY A 55 -3.07 -12.81 16.70
C GLY A 55 -4.44 -12.14 16.66
N ARG A 56 -4.90 -11.79 15.45
CA ARG A 56 -6.29 -11.94 14.97
C ARG A 56 -6.32 -11.54 13.48
N SER A 57 -5.82 -12.40 12.60
CA SER A 57 -6.13 -12.31 11.17
C SER A 57 -7.64 -12.50 11.01
N ILE A 58 -8.38 -11.41 10.89
CA ILE A 58 -9.67 -11.43 10.20
C ILE A 58 -9.36 -11.96 8.81
N GLY A 59 -9.74 -13.23 8.58
CA GLY A 59 -9.59 -13.88 7.29
C GLY A 59 -10.29 -13.03 6.25
N PHE A 60 -9.48 -12.33 5.47
CA PHE A 60 -9.84 -11.95 4.13
C PHE A 60 -9.11 -12.94 3.27
N ASP A 61 -9.79 -14.07 3.06
CA ASP A 61 -9.61 -14.91 1.89
C ASP A 61 -9.30 -13.97 0.71
N ASP A 62 -8.06 -14.09 0.24
CA ASP A 62 -7.42 -13.87 -1.06
C ASP A 62 -8.21 -13.34 -2.28
N GLU A 63 -9.48 -12.94 -2.18
CA GLU A 63 -10.34 -12.55 -3.30
C GLU A 63 -9.92 -11.22 -3.97
N PHE A 64 -9.25 -10.31 -3.25
CA PHE A 64 -8.86 -9.01 -3.81
C PHE A 64 -7.35 -8.79 -3.96
N GLY A 65 -6.48 -9.62 -3.37
CA GLY A 65 -5.03 -9.55 -3.61
C GLY A 65 -4.31 -8.27 -3.13
N PHE A 66 -4.97 -7.39 -2.35
CA PHE A 66 -4.33 -6.20 -1.78
C PHE A 66 -3.84 -6.50 -0.36
N GLY A 67 -2.53 -6.67 -0.21
CA GLY A 67 -1.88 -6.77 1.09
C GLY A 67 -1.91 -5.42 1.80
N PHE A 68 -2.88 -5.22 2.71
CA PHE A 68 -2.87 -4.11 3.66
C PHE A 68 -1.82 -4.37 4.76
N SER A 69 -0.56 -4.56 4.35
CA SER A 69 0.55 -4.81 5.27
C SER A 69 0.86 -3.54 6.05
N GLY A 70 0.37 -3.47 7.30
CA GLY A 70 0.79 -2.46 8.28
C GLY A 70 -0.29 -1.45 8.71
N ILE A 71 -1.53 -1.60 8.29
CA ILE A 71 -2.67 -0.90 8.91
C ILE A 71 -3.42 -1.96 9.69
N ASP A 72 -3.65 -1.75 10.98
CA ASP A 72 -4.50 -2.64 11.77
C ASP A 72 -5.83 -2.82 11.04
N ALA A 73 -6.00 -3.97 10.38
CA ALA A 73 -7.10 -4.25 9.45
C ALA A 73 -8.49 -4.18 10.13
N GLY A 74 -8.52 -4.02 11.45
CA GLY A 74 -9.72 -3.78 12.24
C GLY A 74 -10.39 -2.42 12.02
N PHE A 75 -9.74 -1.44 11.37
CA PHE A 75 -10.30 -0.08 11.23
C PHE A 75 -10.55 0.39 9.78
N VAL A 76 -10.21 -0.42 8.78
CA VAL A 76 -10.39 -0.04 7.36
C VAL A 76 -11.73 -0.57 6.86
N THR A 77 -12.61 0.33 6.43
CA THR A 77 -13.84 -0.04 5.74
C THR A 77 -13.53 -0.49 4.31
N ARG A 78 -14.22 -1.51 3.81
CA ARG A 78 -14.06 -1.96 2.43
C ARG A 78 -14.95 -1.17 1.47
N GLY A 79 -14.46 -0.98 0.26
CA GLY A 79 -15.26 -0.51 -0.84
C GLY A 79 -14.80 -1.04 -2.18
N ARG A 80 -15.57 -0.69 -3.21
CA ARG A 80 -15.26 -0.96 -4.62
C ARG A 80 -15.61 0.27 -5.44
N VAL A 81 -14.74 0.61 -6.38
CA VAL A 81 -14.96 1.76 -7.26
C VAL A 81 -16.15 1.49 -8.19
N ASP A 82 -17.20 2.29 -8.06
CA ASP A 82 -18.41 2.26 -8.88
C ASP A 82 -18.45 3.43 -9.88
N ALA A 83 -17.30 3.70 -10.51
CA ALA A 83 -17.16 4.76 -11.51
C ALA A 83 -16.93 4.15 -12.90
N PRO A 84 -17.91 4.14 -13.83
CA PRO A 84 -17.79 3.44 -15.12
C PRO A 84 -16.62 3.89 -15.99
N ARG A 85 -16.20 5.16 -15.87
CA ARG A 85 -15.07 5.74 -16.63
C ARG A 85 -13.76 5.75 -15.83
N GLY A 86 -13.72 5.05 -14.69
CA GLY A 86 -12.66 5.17 -13.71
C GLY A 86 -12.81 6.38 -12.79
N LEU A 87 -12.06 6.35 -11.70
CA LEU A 87 -12.12 7.33 -10.61
C LEU A 87 -10.78 8.04 -10.45
N ALA A 88 -10.80 9.36 -10.52
CA ALA A 88 -9.65 10.19 -10.25
C ALA A 88 -9.36 10.24 -8.75
N LEU A 89 -8.30 9.57 -8.31
CA LEU A 89 -7.80 9.63 -6.95
C LEU A 89 -6.89 10.84 -6.78
N ARG A 90 -7.13 11.64 -5.75
CA ARG A 90 -6.52 12.99 -5.61
C ARG A 90 -5.74 13.15 -4.31
N SER A 91 -4.88 14.15 -4.25
CA SER A 91 -4.13 14.49 -3.03
C SER A 91 -4.99 15.14 -1.95
N ASP A 92 -6.16 15.67 -2.31
CA ASP A 92 -7.00 16.46 -1.42
C ASP A 92 -8.49 16.21 -1.72
N PRO A 93 -9.40 16.42 -0.75
CA PRO A 93 -10.84 16.16 -0.89
C PRO A 93 -11.58 17.26 -1.68
N PHE A 94 -11.02 17.64 -2.83
CA PHE A 94 -11.63 18.58 -3.76
C PHE A 94 -11.19 18.29 -5.21
N ARG A 95 -11.97 18.73 -6.20
CA ARG A 95 -11.77 18.36 -7.62
C ARG A 95 -10.52 18.97 -8.25
N GLY A 96 -10.01 20.05 -7.68
CA GLY A 96 -8.74 20.68 -8.06
C GLY A 96 -7.49 20.02 -7.48
N GLY A 97 -7.63 19.04 -6.56
CA GLY A 97 -6.49 18.34 -5.96
C GLY A 97 -5.66 17.62 -7.03
N ARG A 98 -4.35 17.48 -6.78
CA ARG A 98 -3.43 16.83 -7.74
C ARG A 98 -3.89 15.40 -7.99
N LEU A 99 -4.00 15.01 -9.26
CA LEU A 99 -4.30 13.63 -9.64
C LEU A 99 -3.13 12.73 -9.24
N ILE A 100 -3.37 11.78 -8.34
CA ILE A 100 -2.39 10.78 -7.92
C ILE A 100 -2.42 9.61 -8.89
N ARG A 101 -3.61 9.06 -9.15
CA ARG A 101 -3.83 7.96 -10.10
C ARG A 101 -5.29 7.89 -10.52
N ILE A 102 -5.56 7.07 -11.54
CA ILE A 102 -6.91 6.67 -11.91
C ILE A 102 -7.13 5.24 -11.40
N ALA A 103 -8.13 5.07 -10.54
CA ALA A 103 -8.64 3.75 -10.16
C ALA A 103 -9.66 3.27 -11.19
N ARG A 104 -9.68 1.97 -11.48
CA ARG A 104 -10.59 1.38 -12.47
C ARG A 104 -11.95 1.09 -11.85
N HIS A 105 -12.98 1.02 -12.69
CA HIS A 105 -14.27 0.48 -12.25
C HIS A 105 -14.08 -0.95 -11.73
N GLY A 106 -14.72 -1.28 -10.61
CA GLY A 106 -14.62 -2.58 -9.95
C GLY A 106 -13.34 -2.78 -9.13
N GLU A 107 -12.40 -1.82 -9.15
CA GLU A 107 -11.19 -1.89 -8.33
C GLU A 107 -11.57 -1.83 -6.84
N PRO A 108 -11.16 -2.81 -6.02
CA PRO A 108 -11.41 -2.79 -4.59
C PRO A 108 -10.52 -1.73 -3.93
N VAL A 109 -11.04 -1.12 -2.86
CA VAL A 109 -10.39 -0.04 -2.13
C VAL A 109 -10.60 -0.20 -0.62
N GLY A 110 -9.58 0.17 0.14
CA GLY A 110 -9.58 0.28 1.58
C GLY A 110 -9.80 1.72 2.00
N ILE A 111 -10.91 1.98 2.65
CA ILE A 111 -11.31 3.30 3.13
C ILE A 111 -10.90 3.45 4.60
N PHE A 112 -10.03 4.41 4.87
CA PHE A 112 -9.55 4.69 6.22
C PHE A 112 -10.53 5.57 7.01
N CYS A 113 -10.96 6.69 6.43
CA CYS A 113 -11.91 7.59 7.07
C CYS A 113 -12.67 8.43 6.02
N ARG A 114 -13.71 9.12 6.47
CA ARG A 114 -14.52 10.05 5.67
C ARG A 114 -14.39 11.49 6.16
N THR A 115 -14.51 12.44 5.24
CA THR A 115 -14.51 13.88 5.56
C THR A 115 -15.48 14.65 4.67
N ASN A 116 -15.73 15.91 5.02
CA ASN A 116 -16.44 16.86 4.14
C ASN A 116 -15.44 17.51 3.19
N GLY A 117 -15.81 17.60 1.92
CA GLY A 117 -14.99 18.21 0.88
C GLY A 117 -15.83 18.96 -0.14
N GLU A 118 -15.24 19.22 -1.31
CA GLU A 118 -15.94 19.90 -2.39
C GLU A 118 -17.11 19.03 -2.91
N PRO A 119 -18.31 19.59 -3.12
CA PRO A 119 -19.44 18.82 -3.63
C PRO A 119 -19.16 18.24 -5.02
N VAL A 120 -19.42 16.95 -5.18
CA VAL A 120 -19.41 16.24 -6.47
C VAL A 120 -20.81 15.70 -6.70
N ASP A 121 -21.51 16.24 -7.71
CA ASP A 121 -22.89 15.90 -8.04
C ASP A 121 -23.85 15.95 -6.83
N GLY A 122 -23.63 16.89 -5.92
CA GLY A 122 -24.46 17.11 -4.73
C GLY A 122 -24.01 16.37 -3.46
N ASP A 123 -23.03 15.46 -3.54
CA ASP A 123 -22.44 14.78 -2.38
C ASP A 123 -21.15 15.48 -1.94
N THR A 124 -21.05 15.81 -0.65
CA THR A 124 -19.88 16.47 -0.05
C THR A 124 -18.95 15.49 0.66
N ILE A 125 -19.30 14.20 0.73
CA ILE A 125 -18.49 13.22 1.45
C ILE A 125 -17.35 12.72 0.56
N TRP A 126 -16.15 12.72 1.14
CA TRP A 126 -14.94 12.16 0.54
C TRP A 126 -14.36 11.09 1.43
N TYR A 127 -13.76 10.08 0.83
CA TYR A 127 -13.06 8.98 1.48
C TYR A 127 -11.56 9.11 1.29
N LEU A 128 -10.82 8.92 2.39
CA LEU A 128 -9.38 8.74 2.38
C LEU A 128 -9.08 7.25 2.18
N LEU A 129 -8.40 6.93 1.09
CA LEU A 129 -8.06 5.57 0.69
C LEU A 129 -6.64 5.20 1.12
N ALA A 130 -6.45 3.95 1.53
CA ALA A 130 -5.20 3.42 2.08
C ALA A 130 -4.57 2.30 1.21
N ASP A 131 -4.83 2.32 -0.09
CA ASP A 131 -4.47 1.26 -1.06
C ASP A 131 -3.07 1.42 -1.64
N GLY A 132 -2.06 1.63 -0.78
CA GLY A 132 -0.65 1.77 -1.17
C GLY A 132 -0.22 3.20 -1.55
N THR A 133 -1.15 4.13 -1.77
CA THR A 133 -0.87 5.57 -1.77
C THR A 133 -2.07 6.32 -1.24
N TRP A 134 -1.86 7.05 -0.13
CA TRP A 134 -2.89 7.89 0.48
C TRP A 134 -3.50 8.84 -0.54
N SER A 135 -4.80 8.71 -0.76
CA SER A 135 -5.51 9.49 -1.77
C SER A 135 -6.98 9.67 -1.42
N TRP A 136 -7.59 10.71 -1.96
CA TRP A 136 -8.97 11.08 -1.73
C TRP A 136 -9.84 10.73 -2.93
N ALA A 137 -11.04 10.24 -2.65
CA ALA A 137 -12.07 9.92 -3.61
C ALA A 137 -13.45 10.41 -3.14
N PRO A 138 -14.34 10.86 -4.03
CA PRO A 138 -15.72 11.15 -3.68
C PRO A 138 -16.46 9.87 -3.27
N ALA A 139 -17.17 9.92 -2.14
CA ALA A 139 -17.83 8.76 -1.55
C ALA A 139 -18.84 8.10 -2.50
N ARG A 140 -19.66 8.89 -3.18
CA ARG A 140 -20.63 8.42 -4.19
C ARG A 140 -20.04 7.59 -5.34
N SER A 141 -18.73 7.62 -5.56
CA SER A 141 -18.06 6.85 -6.61
C SER A 141 -17.50 5.53 -6.11
N ILE A 142 -17.77 5.18 -4.85
CA ILE A 142 -17.31 3.97 -4.19
C ILE A 142 -18.50 3.31 -3.51
N GLU A 143 -18.81 2.09 -3.95
CA GLU A 143 -19.72 1.21 -3.22
C GLU A 143 -19.03 0.77 -1.92
N THR A 144 -19.67 0.99 -0.79
CA THR A 144 -19.09 0.71 0.54
C THR A 144 -19.70 -0.56 1.12
N PHE A 145 -18.88 -1.44 1.70
CA PHE A 145 -19.31 -2.70 2.28
C PHE A 145 -18.99 -2.79 3.77
N GLY A 146 -19.95 -3.33 4.53
CA GLY A 146 -19.79 -3.58 5.95
C GLY A 146 -19.97 -2.31 6.80
N VAL A 147 -18.96 -1.98 7.61
CA VAL A 147 -19.04 -0.88 8.59
C VAL A 147 -18.86 0.48 7.93
N THR A 148 -19.65 1.46 8.35
CA THR A 148 -19.50 2.85 7.89
C THR A 148 -18.11 3.39 8.26
N PRO A 149 -17.37 4.02 7.33
CA PRO A 149 -16.07 4.61 7.64
C PRO A 149 -16.17 5.66 8.77
N PRO A 150 -15.21 5.68 9.71
CA PRO A 150 -15.15 6.71 10.74
C PRO A 150 -14.87 8.08 10.13
N TRP A 151 -15.19 9.16 10.85
CA TRP A 151 -14.78 10.50 10.45
C TRP A 151 -13.28 10.70 10.68
N CYS A 152 -12.64 11.41 9.76
CA CYS A 152 -11.44 12.19 10.05
C CYS A 152 -11.90 13.48 10.77
#